data_AF-A0AAV0RHW6-F1
#
_entry.id   AF-A0AAV0RHW6-F1
#
_cell.length_a   1.000
_cell.length_b   1.000
_cell.length_c   1.000
_cell.angle_alpha   90.00
_cell.angle_beta   90.00
_cell.angle_gamma   90.00
#
_symmetry.space_group_name_H-M   'P 1'
#
loop_
_entity.id
_entity.type
_entity.pdbx_description
1 polymer ?
#
loop_
_entity_poly.entity_id
_entity_poly.type
_entity_poly.pdbx_seq_one_letter_code
_entity_poly.pdbx_strand_id
1 'polypeptide(L)'
;MGSLVQTSNSPLIPRVRTSHRILDEARVQCRSGVRCRLVEPLKFENGKPSTPALPAGKDPSFLARPQLGNIVSRKNDTRLRIFSGTANPSLSQEIACYMGLELGKINIKRFADGEIYVQLQESVRGCDVYLVQPTCPPANENLMELLIMIDACRRASAKNITAVIPYFGYARADRKTQGRESIAAKLVANLITEAGANRVLACDLHSGQSMGYFDIPVDHINQPVVLDYLASKRVCSDDLVVVSPDVGGVARARAFAKKLSDAPLAIVDKRRHGHNVAEVSLQRWASHVLL
;
A
#
# COMPACT_ATOMS: atom_id res chain seq x y z
N MET A 1 72.22 -29.14 3.10
CA MET A 1 72.65 -27.74 2.96
C MET A 1 73.01 -27.50 1.50
N GLY A 2 72.23 -26.69 0.81
CA GLY A 2 72.41 -26.41 -0.62
C GLY A 2 71.22 -25.62 -1.14
N SER A 3 71.29 -24.29 -1.05
CA SER A 3 70.29 -23.34 -1.51
C SER A 3 70.51 -23.02 -2.99
N LEU A 4 69.50 -23.28 -3.81
CA LEU A 4 69.44 -22.89 -5.22
C LEU A 4 68.37 -21.80 -5.38
N VAL A 5 68.83 -20.66 -5.86
CA VAL A 5 68.05 -19.49 -6.26
C VAL A 5 67.35 -19.79 -7.57
N GLN A 6 66.04 -19.54 -7.64
CA GLN A 6 65.35 -19.26 -8.91
C GLN A 6 64.29 -18.18 -8.70
N THR A 7 64.39 -17.18 -9.55
CA THR A 7 63.56 -15.99 -9.68
C THR A 7 62.28 -16.31 -10.45
N SER A 8 61.16 -15.68 -10.10
CA SER A 8 60.09 -15.43 -11.07
C SER A 8 59.32 -14.15 -10.71
N ASN A 9 59.18 -13.30 -11.72
CA ASN A 9 58.54 -11.99 -11.71
C ASN A 9 57.05 -12.07 -11.41
N SER A 10 56.56 -11.20 -10.51
CA SER A 10 55.14 -10.84 -10.40
C SER A 10 54.93 -9.44 -10.99
N PRO A 11 53.90 -9.20 -11.83
CA PRO A 11 53.68 -7.89 -12.42
C PRO A 11 53.12 -6.90 -11.39
N LEU A 12 53.69 -5.69 -11.42
CA LEU A 12 53.38 -4.55 -10.57
C LEU A 12 51.95 -4.05 -10.81
N ILE A 13 51.17 -3.98 -9.73
CA ILE A 13 49.93 -3.21 -9.62
C ILE A 13 50.28 -1.72 -9.81
N PRO A 14 49.68 -0.98 -10.76
CA PRO A 14 49.89 0.46 -10.81
C PRO A 14 49.11 1.12 -9.67
N ARG A 15 49.84 1.64 -8.68
CA ARG A 15 49.33 2.63 -7.72
C ARG A 15 48.89 3.87 -8.48
N VAL A 16 47.59 4.07 -8.65
CA VAL A 16 47.04 5.35 -9.11
C VAL A 16 47.27 6.38 -7.99
N ARG A 17 48.15 7.35 -8.28
CA ARG A 17 48.36 8.56 -7.47
C ARG A 17 47.06 9.36 -7.45
N THR A 18 46.51 9.61 -6.26
CA THR A 18 45.49 10.63 -6.05
C THR A 18 46.11 12.01 -6.26
N SER A 19 45.91 12.58 -7.46
CA SER A 19 46.05 14.02 -7.64
C SER A 19 44.82 14.68 -7.03
N HIS A 20 44.99 15.35 -5.89
CA HIS A 20 44.02 16.33 -5.39
C HIS A 20 43.93 17.49 -6.39
N ARG A 21 43.04 17.36 -7.37
CA ARG A 21 42.48 18.52 -8.06
C ARG A 21 41.28 18.97 -7.23
N ILE A 22 41.49 20.06 -6.51
CA ILE A 22 40.42 20.92 -5.99
C ILE A 22 39.62 21.35 -7.23
N LEU A 23 38.43 20.78 -7.41
CA LEU A 23 37.46 21.26 -8.37
C LEU A 23 36.53 22.20 -7.63
N ASP A 24 36.52 23.44 -8.11
CA ASP A 24 35.66 24.54 -7.71
C ASP A 24 34.22 24.09 -7.46
N GLU A 25 33.66 24.58 -6.35
CA GLU A 25 32.24 24.56 -6.04
C GLU A 25 31.47 25.38 -7.09
N ALA A 26 31.14 24.76 -8.22
CA ALA A 26 30.05 25.24 -9.06
C ALA A 26 28.74 24.98 -8.29
N ARG A 27 28.32 25.97 -7.51
CA ARG A 27 26.97 26.08 -6.92
C ARG A 27 25.92 25.90 -8.02
N VAL A 28 25.39 24.69 -8.16
CA VAL A 28 24.09 24.48 -8.81
C VAL A 28 23.04 24.94 -7.81
N GLN A 29 22.61 26.18 -7.98
CA GLN A 29 21.56 26.79 -7.20
C GLN A 29 20.21 26.18 -7.61
N CYS A 30 19.79 25.11 -6.93
CA CYS A 30 18.41 24.64 -6.98
C CYS A 30 17.49 25.76 -6.46
N ARG A 31 16.95 26.56 -7.37
CA ARG A 31 15.91 27.54 -7.04
C ARG A 31 14.59 26.79 -6.83
N SER A 32 13.99 27.04 -5.66
CA SER A 32 12.73 26.52 -5.12
C SER A 32 12.69 25.03 -4.71
N GLY A 33 13.37 24.71 -3.61
CA GLY A 33 12.93 23.60 -2.77
C GLY A 33 11.61 23.95 -2.08
N VAL A 34 10.49 23.46 -2.60
CA VAL A 34 9.21 23.55 -1.87
C VAL A 34 9.28 22.57 -0.70
N ARG A 35 9.47 23.11 0.50
CA ARG A 35 9.30 22.36 1.76
C ARG A 35 7.84 21.91 1.82
N CYS A 36 7.59 20.63 1.62
CA CYS A 36 6.27 20.06 1.86
C CYS A 36 6.06 20.02 3.38
N ARG A 37 5.18 20.88 3.93
CA ARG A 37 4.60 20.60 5.23
C ARG A 37 3.75 19.33 5.05
N LEU A 38 4.09 18.27 5.77
CA LEU A 38 3.12 17.22 6.10
C LEU A 38 1.83 17.93 6.47
N VAL A 39 0.73 17.60 5.79
CA VAL A 39 -0.60 18.05 6.21
C VAL A 39 -0.73 17.59 7.64
N GLU A 40 -0.73 18.53 8.59
CA GLU A 40 -0.99 18.23 9.98
C GLU A 40 -2.30 17.44 10.04
N PRO A 41 -2.41 16.40 10.90
CA PRO A 41 -3.69 15.75 11.12
C PRO A 41 -4.74 16.82 11.41
N LEU A 42 -5.91 16.71 10.77
CA LEU A 42 -7.01 17.66 10.90
C LEU A 42 -7.26 17.91 12.40
N LYS A 43 -6.99 19.14 12.86
CA LYS A 43 -7.30 19.55 14.24
C LYS A 43 -8.80 19.78 14.33
N PHE A 44 -9.45 19.05 15.25
CA PHE A 44 -10.87 19.14 15.52
C PHE A 44 -11.10 20.18 16.62
N GLU A 45 -11.69 21.32 16.29
CA GLU A 45 -12.33 22.23 17.25
C GLU A 45 -13.86 22.09 17.05
N ASN A 46 -14.56 21.63 18.09
CA ASN A 46 -16.02 21.62 18.21
C ASN A 46 -16.82 20.94 17.08
N GLY A 47 -16.40 19.75 16.64
CA GLY A 47 -17.28 18.81 15.93
C GLY A 47 -17.77 19.23 14.54
N LYS A 48 -17.20 20.28 13.94
CA LYS A 48 -17.43 20.65 12.54
C LYS A 48 -16.07 20.78 11.83
N PRO A 49 -15.87 20.14 10.67
CA PRO A 49 -14.64 20.33 9.92
C PRO A 49 -14.60 21.75 9.34
N SER A 50 -13.63 22.56 9.77
CA SER A 50 -13.25 23.79 9.07
C SER A 50 -12.11 23.47 8.11
N THR A 51 -12.29 23.79 6.83
CA THR A 51 -11.23 23.64 5.82
C THR A 51 -10.26 24.81 5.92
N PRO A 52 -8.94 24.60 5.91
CA PRO A 52 -8.00 25.70 5.74
C PRO A 52 -8.14 26.26 4.33
N ALA A 53 -8.43 27.56 4.20
CA ALA A 53 -8.48 28.23 2.91
C ALA A 53 -7.06 28.30 2.31
N LEU A 54 -6.85 27.67 1.15
CA LEU A 54 -5.63 27.82 0.35
C LEU A 54 -5.71 29.13 -0.45
N PRO A 55 -4.60 29.87 -0.60
CA PRO A 55 -4.58 31.10 -1.40
C PRO A 55 -4.82 30.77 -2.88
N ALA A 56 -5.73 31.52 -3.50
CA ALA A 56 -6.21 31.29 -4.86
C ALA A 56 -5.11 31.54 -5.91
N GLY A 57 -4.90 30.57 -6.80
CA GLY A 57 -4.19 30.77 -8.07
C GLY A 57 -3.38 29.58 -8.55
N LYS A 58 -3.89 28.94 -9.61
CA LYS A 58 -3.33 27.82 -10.41
C LYS A 58 -3.65 26.42 -9.90
N ASP A 59 -4.93 26.06 -9.99
CA ASP A 59 -5.35 24.66 -9.90
C ASP A 59 -5.13 23.93 -11.25
N PRO A 60 -4.57 22.70 -11.27
CA PRO A 60 -4.57 21.83 -12.44
C PRO A 60 -6.00 21.49 -12.88
N SER A 61 -6.23 21.26 -14.18
CA SER A 61 -7.57 21.09 -14.80
C SER A 61 -8.45 19.97 -14.22
N PHE A 62 -7.87 19.05 -13.44
CA PHE A 62 -8.61 18.00 -12.73
C PHE A 62 -9.33 18.51 -11.46
N LEU A 63 -8.92 19.67 -10.92
CA LEU A 63 -9.55 20.34 -9.77
C LEU A 63 -10.58 21.40 -10.16
N ALA A 64 -10.92 21.52 -11.44
CA ALA A 64 -11.96 22.42 -11.90
C ALA A 64 -13.32 21.98 -11.32
N ARG A 65 -13.69 22.61 -10.20
CA ARG A 65 -14.97 22.42 -9.50
C ARG A 65 -16.14 22.70 -10.47
N PRO A 66 -17.09 21.76 -10.66
CA PRO A 66 -18.45 22.18 -10.95
C PRO A 66 -18.95 22.95 -9.73
N GLN A 67 -19.59 24.10 -9.95
CA GLN A 67 -20.05 24.98 -8.89
C GLN A 67 -20.84 24.21 -7.82
N LEU A 68 -20.40 24.37 -6.56
CA LEU A 68 -21.06 23.83 -5.37
C LEU A 68 -22.33 24.67 -5.10
N GLY A 69 -23.34 24.48 -5.93
CA GLY A 69 -24.69 24.99 -5.74
C GLY A 69 -25.63 23.82 -5.45
N ASN A 70 -26.13 23.75 -4.22
CA ASN A 70 -27.29 22.94 -3.80
C ASN A 70 -27.24 21.43 -4.12
N ILE A 71 -26.44 20.66 -3.37
CA ILE A 71 -26.77 19.25 -3.08
C ILE A 71 -27.55 19.22 -1.76
N VAL A 72 -28.74 19.83 -1.78
CA VAL A 72 -29.75 19.55 -0.77
C VAL A 72 -30.48 18.29 -1.25
N SER A 73 -30.32 17.21 -0.48
CA SER A 73 -31.28 16.12 -0.38
C SER A 73 -31.70 15.47 -1.71
N ARG A 74 -30.77 14.82 -2.40
CA ARG A 74 -31.17 13.62 -3.17
C ARG A 74 -31.25 12.47 -2.18
N LYS A 75 -32.46 12.23 -1.69
CA LYS A 75 -32.86 11.00 -1.00
C LYS A 75 -32.78 9.84 -2.01
N ASN A 76 -31.57 9.54 -2.48
CA ASN A 76 -31.33 8.26 -3.12
C ASN A 76 -31.50 7.24 -2.01
N ASP A 77 -32.47 6.35 -2.20
CA ASP A 77 -32.74 5.19 -1.37
C ASP A 77 -31.60 4.16 -1.52
N THR A 78 -30.35 4.63 -1.55
CA THR A 78 -29.16 3.80 -1.51
C THR A 78 -29.11 3.24 -0.11
N ARG A 79 -29.62 2.03 0.03
CA ARG A 79 -29.47 1.16 1.21
C ARG A 79 -28.01 0.78 1.45
N LEU A 80 -27.06 1.64 1.08
CA LEU A 80 -25.63 1.45 1.24
C LEU A 80 -25.23 1.93 2.62
N ARG A 81 -24.47 1.11 3.35
CA ARG A 81 -23.94 1.45 4.67
C ARG A 81 -22.45 1.17 4.73
N ILE A 82 -21.68 2.10 5.27
CA ILE A 82 -20.24 1.94 5.46
C ILE A 82 -19.98 1.92 6.96
N PHE A 83 -19.35 0.87 7.45
CA PHE A 83 -18.86 0.81 8.83
C PHE A 83 -17.35 0.71 8.83
N SER A 84 -16.74 1.31 9.86
CA SER A 84 -15.32 1.17 10.12
C SER A 84 -15.10 0.21 11.28
N GLY A 85 -14.08 -0.64 11.18
CA GLY A 85 -13.47 -1.18 12.39
C GLY A 85 -12.45 -0.20 12.99
N THR A 86 -11.65 -0.68 13.93
CA THR A 86 -10.69 0.09 14.73
C THR A 86 -9.31 0.20 14.08
N ALA A 87 -9.01 -0.57 13.03
CA ALA A 87 -7.66 -0.63 12.46
C ALA A 87 -7.26 0.65 11.72
N ASN A 88 -8.20 1.31 11.04
CA ASN A 88 -7.96 2.62 10.42
C ASN A 88 -9.25 3.45 10.23
N PRO A 89 -9.79 4.07 11.31
CA PRO A 89 -10.99 4.89 11.23
C PRO A 89 -10.85 6.14 10.34
N SER A 90 -9.64 6.70 10.25
CA SER A 90 -9.38 7.89 9.43
C SER A 90 -9.65 7.61 7.95
N LEU A 91 -9.12 6.49 7.43
CA LEU A 91 -9.34 6.10 6.04
C LEU A 91 -10.83 5.83 5.76
N SER A 92 -11.52 5.14 6.67
CA SER A 92 -12.95 4.88 6.53
C SER A 92 -13.76 6.17 6.45
N GLN A 93 -13.40 7.17 7.27
CA GLN A 93 -14.05 8.48 7.27
C GLN A 93 -13.79 9.26 5.97
N GLU A 94 -12.56 9.20 5.44
CA GLU A 94 -12.22 9.80 4.14
C GLU A 94 -13.02 9.16 2.99
N ILE A 95 -13.15 7.83 2.98
CA ILE A 95 -13.95 7.10 2.00
C ILE A 95 -15.42 7.52 2.09
N ALA A 96 -15.99 7.55 3.30
CA ALA A 96 -17.38 7.97 3.51
C ALA A 96 -17.61 9.42 3.05
N CYS A 97 -16.72 10.33 3.42
CA CYS A 97 -16.77 11.74 3.03
C CYS A 97 -16.72 11.90 1.50
N TYR A 98 -15.81 11.18 0.82
CA TYR A 98 -15.71 11.19 -0.64
C TYR A 98 -16.99 10.71 -1.33
N MET A 99 -17.70 9.75 -0.71
CA MET A 99 -18.99 9.25 -1.18
C MET A 99 -20.18 10.12 -0.78
N GLY A 100 -19.97 11.18 0.00
CA GLY A 100 -21.06 12.01 0.55
C GLY A 100 -21.91 11.29 1.59
N LEU A 101 -21.33 10.32 2.31
CA LEU A 101 -21.98 9.50 3.32
C LEU A 101 -21.36 9.72 4.70
N GLU A 102 -22.10 9.35 5.74
CA GLU A 102 -21.59 9.24 7.10
C GLU A 102 -21.25 7.78 7.42
N LEU A 103 -20.30 7.56 8.32
CA LEU A 103 -20.04 6.23 8.85
C LEU A 103 -21.23 5.76 9.69
N GLY A 104 -21.62 4.52 9.47
CA GLY A 104 -22.64 3.86 10.27
C GLY A 104 -22.20 3.70 11.72
N LYS A 105 -23.18 3.77 12.62
CA LYS A 105 -22.92 3.70 14.06
C LYS A 105 -22.65 2.26 14.48
N ILE A 106 -21.45 2.00 14.98
CA ILE A 106 -21.02 0.70 15.48
C ILE A 106 -20.29 0.87 16.82
N ASN A 107 -20.59 -0.02 17.77
CA ASN A 107 -19.91 -0.07 19.04
C ASN A 107 -18.96 -1.27 19.02
N ILE A 108 -17.66 -0.98 19.10
CA ILE A 108 -16.60 -1.97 19.19
C ILE A 108 -15.84 -1.73 20.48
N LYS A 109 -15.78 -2.75 21.34
CA LYS A 109 -15.06 -2.68 22.62
C LYS A 109 -14.42 -4.02 22.93
N ARG A 110 -13.57 -4.03 23.96
CA ARG A 110 -12.98 -5.25 24.50
C ARG A 110 -13.59 -5.57 25.85
N PHE A 111 -13.88 -6.85 26.08
CA PHE A 111 -14.21 -7.37 27.40
C PHE A 111 -12.95 -7.40 28.29
N ALA A 112 -13.13 -7.64 29.59
CA ALA A 112 -12.04 -7.60 30.56
C ALA A 112 -10.93 -8.64 30.30
N ASP A 113 -11.27 -9.74 29.62
CA ASP A 113 -10.37 -10.81 29.18
C ASP A 113 -9.76 -10.59 27.78
N GLY A 114 -10.11 -9.48 27.11
CA GLY A 114 -9.61 -9.12 25.79
C GLY A 114 -10.47 -9.58 24.62
N GLU A 115 -11.57 -10.30 24.85
CA GLU A 115 -12.50 -10.70 23.78
C GLU A 115 -13.15 -9.47 23.11
N ILE A 116 -13.41 -9.59 21.81
CA ILE A 116 -13.94 -8.50 20.99
C ILE A 116 -15.46 -8.51 21.02
N TYR A 117 -16.05 -7.39 21.41
CA TYR A 117 -17.48 -7.15 21.31
C TYR A 117 -17.77 -6.20 20.17
N VAL A 118 -18.74 -6.56 19.32
CA VAL A 118 -19.23 -5.72 18.23
C VAL A 118 -20.75 -5.65 18.29
N GLN A 119 -21.30 -4.44 18.19
CA GLN A 119 -22.73 -4.21 18.11
C GLN A 119 -23.04 -3.09 17.12
N LEU A 120 -23.79 -3.42 16.06
CA LEU A 120 -24.37 -2.43 15.15
C LEU A 120 -25.43 -1.62 15.89
N GLN A 121 -25.33 -0.29 15.87
CA GLN A 121 -26.26 0.64 16.55
C GLN A 121 -27.37 1.14 15.63
N GLU A 122 -27.48 0.57 14.43
CA GLU A 122 -28.50 0.90 13.43
C GLU A 122 -28.88 -0.32 12.60
N SER A 123 -30.08 -0.28 11.99
CA SER A 123 -30.56 -1.37 11.17
C SER A 123 -29.81 -1.46 9.83
N VAL A 124 -29.26 -2.63 9.55
CA VAL A 124 -28.62 -2.99 8.28
C VAL A 124 -29.46 -3.98 7.46
N ARG A 125 -30.69 -4.28 7.89
CA ARG A 125 -31.54 -5.26 7.21
C ARG A 125 -31.75 -4.87 5.77
N GLY A 126 -31.45 -5.77 4.83
CA GLY A 126 -31.61 -5.54 3.40
C GLY A 126 -30.67 -4.47 2.82
N CYS A 127 -29.67 -4.02 3.57
CA CYS A 127 -28.69 -3.02 3.12
C CYS A 127 -27.49 -3.70 2.43
N ASP A 128 -26.84 -2.96 1.54
CA ASP A 128 -25.53 -3.29 0.99
C ASP A 128 -24.47 -2.68 1.92
N VAL A 129 -23.79 -3.52 2.69
CA VAL A 129 -22.89 -3.12 3.76
C VAL A 129 -21.43 -3.24 3.29
N TYR A 130 -20.65 -2.20 3.55
CA TYR A 130 -19.21 -2.15 3.32
C TYR A 130 -18.49 -2.02 4.66
N LEU A 131 -17.64 -2.98 4.96
CA LEU A 131 -16.87 -3.02 6.20
C LEU A 131 -15.41 -2.68 5.90
N VAL A 132 -14.98 -1.49 6.28
CA VAL A 132 -13.60 -1.03 6.09
C VAL A 132 -12.77 -1.44 7.29
N GLN A 133 -11.92 -2.44 7.10
CA GLN A 133 -11.03 -2.95 8.14
C GLN A 133 -9.77 -3.60 7.55
N PRO A 134 -8.66 -2.86 7.50
CA PRO A 134 -7.35 -3.46 7.22
C PRO A 134 -6.98 -4.51 8.27
N THR A 135 -6.29 -5.57 7.88
CA THR A 135 -5.77 -6.60 8.81
C THR A 135 -4.28 -6.38 9.12
N CYS A 136 -3.92 -5.13 9.39
CA CYS A 136 -2.58 -4.70 9.79
C CYS A 136 -2.31 -4.99 11.29
N PRO A 137 -1.07 -4.84 11.79
CA PRO A 137 -0.77 -5.02 13.22
C PRO A 137 -1.67 -4.17 14.14
N PRO A 138 -2.28 -4.74 15.19
CA PRO A 138 -2.26 -6.16 15.60
C PRO A 138 -3.12 -7.06 14.69
N ALA A 139 -2.47 -7.91 13.90
CA ALA A 139 -3.09 -8.58 12.75
C ALA A 139 -4.25 -9.51 13.15
N ASN A 140 -4.06 -10.29 14.23
CA ASN A 140 -5.08 -11.24 14.70
C ASN A 140 -6.31 -10.55 15.25
N GLU A 141 -6.11 -9.48 16.02
CA GLU A 141 -7.21 -8.72 16.60
C GLU A 141 -8.02 -8.01 15.53
N ASN A 142 -7.34 -7.35 14.58
CA ASN A 142 -8.00 -6.67 13.48
C ASN A 142 -8.73 -7.65 12.54
N LEU A 143 -8.17 -8.85 12.34
CA LEU A 143 -8.85 -9.94 11.62
C LEU A 143 -10.08 -10.44 12.38
N MET A 144 -9.95 -10.76 13.67
CA MET A 144 -11.08 -11.23 14.48
C MET A 144 -12.20 -10.19 14.55
N GLU A 145 -11.84 -8.91 14.66
CA GLU A 145 -12.80 -7.82 14.64
C GLU A 145 -13.57 -7.76 13.31
N LEU A 146 -12.88 -7.87 12.17
CA LEU A 146 -13.53 -7.97 10.85
C LEU A 146 -14.50 -9.16 10.78
N LEU A 147 -14.08 -10.35 11.22
CA LEU A 147 -14.91 -11.55 11.18
C LEU A 147 -16.19 -11.38 12.02
N ILE A 148 -16.07 -10.80 13.21
CA ILE A 148 -17.21 -10.55 14.11
C ILE A 148 -18.12 -9.45 13.54
N MET A 149 -17.56 -8.41 12.90
CA MET A 149 -18.35 -7.41 12.19
C MET A 149 -19.16 -8.02 11.02
N ILE A 150 -18.55 -8.91 10.24
CA ILE A 150 -19.23 -9.65 9.16
C ILE A 150 -20.37 -10.49 9.73
N ASP A 151 -20.11 -11.29 10.77
CA ASP A 151 -21.13 -12.14 11.41
C ASP A 151 -22.29 -11.30 11.98
N ALA A 152 -21.99 -10.17 12.64
CA ALA A 152 -23.01 -9.24 13.14
C ALA A 152 -23.92 -8.70 12.01
N CYS A 153 -23.34 -8.32 10.87
CA CYS A 153 -24.10 -7.86 9.70
C CYS A 153 -24.97 -8.97 9.10
N ARG A 154 -24.41 -10.19 8.99
CA ARG A 154 -25.11 -11.37 8.45
C ARG A 154 -26.32 -11.72 9.31
N ARG A 155 -26.15 -11.79 10.62
CA ARG A 155 -27.25 -12.06 11.57
C ARG A 155 -28.28 -10.94 11.61
N ALA A 156 -27.85 -9.69 11.39
CA ALA A 156 -28.74 -8.53 11.22
C ALA A 156 -29.45 -8.48 9.85
N SER A 157 -29.31 -9.52 9.01
CA SER A 157 -29.97 -9.68 7.72
C SER A 157 -29.55 -8.62 6.68
N ALA A 158 -28.28 -8.21 6.68
CA ALA A 158 -27.72 -7.45 5.57
C ALA A 158 -27.92 -8.21 4.25
N LYS A 159 -28.18 -7.48 3.15
CA LYS A 159 -28.39 -8.07 1.82
C LYS A 159 -27.08 -8.55 1.24
N ASN A 160 -26.07 -7.67 1.27
CA ASN A 160 -24.72 -7.96 0.81
C ASN A 160 -23.72 -7.38 1.82
N ILE A 161 -22.63 -8.09 2.05
CA ILE A 161 -21.53 -7.70 2.93
C ILE A 161 -20.25 -7.72 2.10
N THR A 162 -19.68 -6.54 1.87
CA THR A 162 -18.40 -6.37 1.20
C THR A 162 -17.32 -6.06 2.22
N ALA A 163 -16.33 -6.93 2.35
CA ALA A 163 -15.17 -6.68 3.19
C ALA A 163 -14.15 -5.83 2.41
N VAL A 164 -13.97 -4.58 2.85
CA VAL A 164 -12.98 -3.66 2.30
C VAL A 164 -11.71 -3.78 3.16
N ILE A 165 -10.68 -4.42 2.60
CA ILE A 165 -9.43 -4.77 3.27
C ILE A 165 -8.25 -4.10 2.54
N PRO A 166 -8.00 -2.80 2.79
CA PRO A 166 -6.93 -2.04 2.12
C PRO A 166 -5.53 -2.66 2.28
N TYR A 167 -5.29 -3.34 3.40
CA TYR A 167 -4.10 -4.14 3.63
C TYR A 167 -4.51 -5.54 4.08
N PHE A 168 -4.23 -6.53 3.23
CA PHE A 168 -4.48 -7.94 3.53
C PHE A 168 -3.28 -8.52 4.30
N GLY A 169 -3.44 -8.65 5.62
CA GLY A 169 -2.54 -9.38 6.50
C GLY A 169 -2.40 -10.85 6.09
N TYR A 170 -1.34 -11.51 6.55
CA TYR A 170 -0.99 -12.88 6.18
C TYR A 170 -0.68 -13.13 4.69
N ALA A 171 -0.80 -12.11 3.82
CA ALA A 171 -0.61 -12.25 2.37
C ALA A 171 0.79 -12.76 1.93
N ARG A 172 1.81 -12.69 2.79
CA ARG A 172 3.16 -13.23 2.50
C ARG A 172 3.28 -14.74 2.68
N ALA A 173 2.32 -15.36 3.38
CA ALA A 173 2.24 -16.80 3.59
C ALA A 173 1.20 -17.41 2.63
N ASP A 174 1.42 -17.18 1.34
CA ASP A 174 0.54 -17.56 0.22
C ASP A 174 0.93 -18.90 -0.43
N ARG A 175 2.12 -19.43 -0.15
CA ARG A 175 2.55 -20.74 -0.63
C ARG A 175 3.41 -21.45 0.40
N LYS A 176 3.54 -22.78 0.25
CA LYS A 176 4.53 -23.56 0.97
C LYS A 176 5.89 -23.38 0.31
N THR A 177 6.86 -22.87 1.04
CA THR A 177 8.27 -22.84 0.64
C THR A 177 9.02 -24.07 1.13
N GLN A 178 8.57 -24.67 2.23
CA GLN A 178 9.07 -25.92 2.78
C GLN A 178 7.92 -26.90 3.09
N GLY A 179 8.28 -28.16 3.32
CA GLY A 179 7.31 -29.16 3.78
C GLY A 179 6.72 -28.78 5.13
N ARG A 180 5.41 -29.07 5.32
CA ARG A 180 4.67 -28.84 6.58
C ARG A 180 4.46 -27.36 6.98
N GLU A 181 4.61 -26.43 6.06
CA GLU A 181 4.22 -25.03 6.28
C GLU A 181 2.71 -24.81 6.07
N SER A 182 2.15 -23.78 6.70
CA SER A 182 0.76 -23.36 6.48
C SER A 182 0.67 -22.42 5.26
N ILE A 183 -0.52 -22.36 4.66
CA ILE A 183 -0.87 -21.31 3.68
C ILE A 183 -1.85 -20.37 4.40
N ALA A 184 -1.32 -19.51 5.27
CA ALA A 184 -2.14 -18.68 6.14
C ALA A 184 -3.02 -17.70 5.34
N ALA A 185 -2.56 -17.21 4.19
CA ALA A 185 -3.38 -16.37 3.33
C ALA A 185 -4.68 -17.07 2.87
N LYS A 186 -4.61 -18.37 2.50
CA LYS A 186 -5.79 -19.17 2.14
C LYS A 186 -6.67 -19.47 3.35
N LEU A 187 -6.07 -19.75 4.51
CA LEU A 187 -6.83 -19.91 5.75
C LEU A 187 -7.65 -18.66 6.07
N VAL A 188 -7.03 -17.48 6.02
CA VAL A 188 -7.71 -16.20 6.28
C VAL A 188 -8.79 -15.93 5.24
N ALA A 189 -8.54 -16.21 3.95
CA ALA A 189 -9.54 -16.09 2.91
C ALA A 189 -10.77 -16.98 3.17
N ASN A 190 -10.55 -18.23 3.60
CA ASN A 190 -11.62 -19.13 3.99
C ASN A 190 -12.42 -18.59 5.18
N LEU A 191 -11.74 -18.10 6.23
CA LEU A 191 -12.42 -17.54 7.42
C LEU A 191 -13.33 -16.36 7.06
N ILE A 192 -12.85 -15.44 6.20
CA ILE A 192 -13.64 -14.28 5.75
C ILE A 192 -14.85 -14.74 4.93
N THR A 193 -14.66 -15.73 4.05
CA THR A 193 -15.74 -16.29 3.23
C THR A 193 -16.78 -16.98 4.10
N GLU A 194 -16.37 -17.84 5.04
CA GLU A 194 -17.24 -18.60 5.94
C GLU A 194 -17.99 -17.71 6.94
N ALA A 195 -17.36 -16.64 7.44
CA ALA A 195 -18.05 -15.63 8.26
C ALA A 195 -19.27 -15.05 7.51
N GLY A 196 -19.20 -14.99 6.18
CA GLY A 196 -20.32 -14.64 5.30
C GLY A 196 -20.12 -13.35 4.54
N ALA A 197 -18.87 -12.99 4.22
CA ALA A 197 -18.62 -11.94 3.24
C ALA A 197 -19.12 -12.41 1.85
N ASN A 198 -19.76 -11.51 1.11
CA ASN A 198 -20.21 -11.78 -0.27
C ASN A 198 -19.18 -11.34 -1.32
N ARG A 199 -18.29 -10.42 -0.95
CA ARG A 199 -17.27 -9.83 -1.81
C ARG A 199 -16.12 -9.30 -0.98
N VAL A 200 -14.91 -9.33 -1.53
CA VAL A 200 -13.73 -8.70 -0.94
C VAL A 200 -13.20 -7.62 -1.87
N LEU A 201 -12.84 -6.48 -1.31
CA LEU A 201 -12.12 -5.41 -1.99
C LEU A 201 -10.77 -5.23 -1.30
N ALA A 202 -9.67 -5.40 -2.02
CA ALA A 202 -8.33 -5.31 -1.46
C ALA A 202 -7.41 -4.49 -2.36
N CYS A 203 -6.42 -3.82 -1.75
CA CYS A 203 -5.45 -3.01 -2.48
C CYS A 203 -4.08 -3.70 -2.51
N ASP A 204 -3.45 -3.75 -3.69
CA ASP A 204 -2.08 -4.22 -3.89
C ASP A 204 -1.73 -5.51 -3.11
N LEU A 205 -2.50 -6.58 -3.36
CA LEU A 205 -2.24 -7.91 -2.81
C LEU A 205 -0.78 -8.31 -3.06
N HIS A 206 -0.18 -8.99 -2.07
CA HIS A 206 1.22 -9.42 -2.16
C HIS A 206 1.48 -10.25 -3.42
N SER A 207 0.54 -11.15 -3.73
CA SER A 207 0.49 -11.95 -4.95
C SER A 207 -0.90 -11.83 -5.57
N GLY A 208 -0.96 -11.60 -6.89
CA GLY A 208 -2.24 -11.58 -7.62
C GLY A 208 -2.98 -12.93 -7.58
N GLN A 209 -2.24 -14.02 -7.35
CA GLN A 209 -2.83 -15.37 -7.21
C GLN A 209 -3.71 -15.48 -5.96
N SER A 210 -3.50 -14.64 -4.94
CA SER A 210 -4.31 -14.65 -3.71
C SER A 210 -5.79 -14.36 -3.95
N MET A 211 -6.15 -13.74 -5.09
CA MET A 211 -7.56 -13.62 -5.49
C MET A 211 -8.24 -14.98 -5.65
N GLY A 212 -7.50 -15.98 -6.15
CA GLY A 212 -7.99 -17.36 -6.32
C GLY A 212 -8.15 -18.13 -5.00
N TYR A 213 -7.82 -17.53 -3.85
CA TYR A 213 -8.11 -18.15 -2.55
C TYR A 213 -9.53 -17.92 -2.08
N PHE A 214 -10.23 -16.93 -2.63
CA PHE A 214 -11.61 -16.65 -2.26
C PHE A 214 -12.55 -17.38 -3.22
N ASP A 215 -13.56 -18.04 -2.65
CA ASP A 215 -14.65 -18.65 -3.42
C ASP A 215 -15.76 -17.61 -3.76
N ILE A 216 -15.49 -16.34 -3.42
CA ILE A 216 -16.33 -15.16 -3.65
C ILE A 216 -15.59 -14.13 -4.52
N PRO A 217 -16.30 -13.20 -5.20
CA PRO A 217 -15.66 -12.17 -6.02
C PRO A 217 -14.67 -11.31 -5.22
N VAL A 218 -13.50 -11.07 -5.80
CA VAL A 218 -12.45 -10.20 -5.25
C VAL A 218 -12.13 -9.07 -6.23
N ASP A 219 -12.31 -7.84 -5.78
CA ASP A 219 -11.88 -6.65 -6.51
C ASP A 219 -10.50 -6.23 -6.02
N HIS A 220 -9.48 -6.46 -6.85
CA HIS A 220 -8.10 -6.09 -6.56
C HIS A 220 -7.77 -4.73 -7.19
N ILE A 221 -7.64 -3.71 -6.35
CA ILE A 221 -7.27 -2.36 -6.77
C ILE A 221 -5.76 -2.24 -6.77
N ASN A 222 -5.18 -2.08 -7.96
CA ASN A 222 -3.77 -1.73 -8.10
C ASN A 222 -3.57 -0.25 -7.73
N GLN A 223 -2.38 0.18 -7.28
CA GLN A 223 -2.07 1.58 -6.94
C GLN A 223 -1.62 2.46 -8.15
N PRO A 224 -2.50 3.14 -8.92
CA PRO A 224 -2.08 4.16 -9.88
C PRO A 224 -1.66 5.46 -9.18
N VAL A 225 -2.18 5.73 -7.98
CA VAL A 225 -2.03 7.03 -7.30
C VAL A 225 -0.57 7.38 -7.01
N VAL A 226 0.26 6.39 -6.66
CA VAL A 226 1.70 6.62 -6.42
C VAL A 226 2.40 7.02 -7.71
N LEU A 227 2.02 6.42 -8.84
CA LEU A 227 2.59 6.74 -10.14
C LEU A 227 2.19 8.13 -10.61
N ASP A 228 0.92 8.49 -10.46
CA ASP A 228 0.42 9.83 -10.80
C ASP A 228 1.11 10.88 -9.93
N TYR A 229 1.31 10.58 -8.65
CA TYR A 229 2.07 11.44 -7.73
C TYR A 229 3.53 11.59 -8.17
N LEU A 230 4.22 10.50 -8.50
CA LEU A 230 5.62 10.55 -8.95
C LEU A 230 5.76 11.32 -10.28
N ALA A 231 4.85 11.09 -11.24
CA ALA A 231 4.80 11.84 -12.49
C ALA A 231 4.58 13.35 -12.23
N SER A 232 3.75 13.70 -11.24
CA SER A 232 3.51 15.11 -10.87
C SER A 232 4.75 15.83 -10.32
N LYS A 233 5.75 15.09 -9.82
CA LYS A 233 7.00 15.67 -9.27
C LYS A 233 7.96 16.18 -10.34
N ARG A 234 7.68 15.95 -11.64
CA ARG A 234 8.49 16.43 -12.77
C ARG A 234 9.97 16.13 -12.60
N VAL A 235 10.30 14.95 -12.08
CA VAL A 235 11.68 14.46 -12.06
C VAL A 235 12.12 14.31 -13.51
N CYS A 236 13.28 14.87 -13.87
CA CYS A 236 13.83 14.71 -15.21
C CYS A 236 13.97 13.23 -15.53
N SER A 237 13.50 12.81 -16.71
CA SER A 237 13.54 11.40 -17.13
C SER A 237 14.95 10.82 -17.13
N ASP A 238 15.97 11.65 -17.37
CA ASP A 238 17.38 11.24 -17.38
C ASP A 238 17.94 10.92 -15.97
N ASP A 239 17.31 11.46 -14.92
CA ASP A 239 17.69 11.26 -13.52
C ASP A 239 16.80 10.23 -12.80
N LEU A 240 15.86 9.61 -13.52
CA LEU A 240 14.89 8.68 -12.96
C LEU A 240 15.30 7.24 -13.22
N VAL A 241 15.46 6.45 -12.16
CA VAL A 241 15.63 5.00 -12.24
C VAL A 241 14.65 4.34 -11.29
N VAL A 242 13.88 3.38 -11.80
CA VAL A 242 13.02 2.54 -10.97
C VAL A 242 13.85 1.37 -10.47
N VAL A 243 13.83 1.13 -9.16
CA VAL A 243 14.62 0.06 -8.54
C VAL A 243 13.69 -0.98 -7.94
N SER A 244 13.87 -2.25 -8.31
CA SER A 244 13.27 -3.38 -7.60
C SER A 244 14.18 -3.78 -6.43
N PRO A 245 13.70 -3.74 -5.18
CA PRO A 245 14.52 -4.04 -4.00
C PRO A 245 14.83 -5.55 -3.84
N ASP A 246 14.12 -6.40 -4.56
CA ASP A 246 14.34 -7.84 -4.65
C ASP A 246 13.83 -8.38 -5.99
N VAL A 247 14.05 -9.67 -6.24
CA VAL A 247 13.62 -10.35 -7.47
C VAL A 247 12.09 -10.49 -7.55
N GLY A 248 11.40 -10.61 -6.41
CA GLY A 248 9.94 -10.77 -6.37
C GLY A 248 9.19 -9.50 -6.81
N GLY A 249 9.76 -8.33 -6.55
CA GLY A 249 9.21 -7.03 -6.93
C GLY A 249 9.44 -6.63 -8.38
N VAL A 250 10.22 -7.38 -9.17
CA VAL A 250 10.68 -6.95 -10.50
C VAL A 250 9.53 -6.69 -11.46
N ALA A 251 8.49 -7.53 -11.43
CA ALA A 251 7.31 -7.33 -12.27
C ALA A 251 6.59 -6.02 -11.93
N ARG A 252 6.47 -5.69 -10.64
CA ARG A 252 5.86 -4.44 -10.15
C ARG A 252 6.71 -3.23 -10.55
N ALA A 253 8.02 -3.30 -10.31
CA ALA A 253 8.96 -2.25 -10.67
C ALA A 253 8.99 -1.99 -12.19
N ARG A 254 8.93 -3.05 -13.00
CA ARG A 254 8.82 -2.93 -14.47
C ARG A 254 7.51 -2.27 -14.92
N ALA A 255 6.38 -2.62 -14.29
CA ALA A 255 5.11 -1.97 -14.58
C ALA A 255 5.12 -0.48 -14.24
N PHE A 256 5.83 -0.10 -13.17
CA PHE A 256 6.05 1.29 -12.78
C PHE A 256 6.95 2.02 -13.78
N ALA A 257 8.09 1.43 -14.15
CA ALA A 257 9.02 1.96 -15.13
C ALA A 257 8.33 2.27 -16.48
N LYS A 258 7.52 1.33 -16.98
CA LYS A 258 6.76 1.52 -18.23
C LYS A 258 5.82 2.72 -18.18
N LYS A 259 5.16 2.96 -17.04
CA LYS A 259 4.25 4.10 -16.86
C LYS A 259 4.97 5.42 -16.65
N LEU A 260 6.24 5.38 -16.21
CA LEU A 260 7.10 6.55 -16.02
C LEU A 260 7.99 6.79 -17.25
N SER A 261 7.40 6.81 -18.44
CA SER A 261 8.10 7.06 -19.72
C SER A 261 9.24 6.08 -20.00
N ASP A 262 8.99 4.78 -19.78
CA ASP A 262 9.96 3.70 -19.98
C ASP A 262 11.30 3.94 -19.25
N ALA A 263 11.22 4.44 -18.01
CA ALA A 263 12.38 4.72 -17.17
C ALA A 263 13.28 3.47 -16.99
N PRO A 264 14.62 3.64 -16.91
CA PRO A 264 15.53 2.55 -16.63
C PRO A 264 15.15 1.76 -15.37
N LEU A 265 15.31 0.43 -15.44
CA LEU A 265 15.04 -0.49 -14.34
C LEU A 265 16.37 -1.02 -13.75
N ALA A 266 16.53 -0.94 -12.43
CA ALA A 266 17.58 -1.64 -11.70
C ALA A 266 16.96 -2.70 -10.78
N ILE A 267 17.68 -3.79 -10.55
CA ILE A 267 17.25 -4.89 -9.71
C ILE A 267 18.34 -5.17 -8.68
N VAL A 268 17.92 -5.30 -7.43
CA VAL A 268 18.78 -5.71 -6.34
C VAL A 268 18.72 -7.24 -6.22
N ASP A 269 19.82 -7.92 -6.50
CA ASP A 269 19.98 -9.35 -6.21
C ASP A 269 20.53 -9.50 -4.78
N LYS A 270 19.65 -9.92 -3.87
CA LYS A 270 19.94 -10.11 -2.45
C LYS A 270 20.08 -11.60 -2.15
N ARG A 271 21.30 -12.06 -1.88
CA ARG A 271 21.62 -13.45 -1.52
C ARG A 271 21.69 -13.60 0.00
N ARG A 272 20.74 -14.33 0.60
CA ARG A 272 20.75 -14.63 2.04
C ARG A 272 21.51 -15.93 2.31
N HIS A 273 22.60 -15.83 3.07
CA HIS A 273 23.41 -16.99 3.49
C HIS A 273 23.01 -17.51 4.89
N GLY A 274 22.09 -16.82 5.58
CA GLY A 274 21.52 -17.18 6.88
C GLY A 274 20.41 -16.22 7.31
N HIS A 275 19.83 -16.41 8.49
CA HIS A 275 18.93 -15.42 9.10
C HIS A 275 19.74 -14.15 9.42
N ASN A 276 19.27 -13.00 8.95
CA ASN A 276 19.86 -11.65 9.13
C ASN A 276 21.23 -11.37 8.46
N VAL A 277 21.81 -12.28 7.69
CA VAL A 277 23.01 -12.01 6.86
C VAL A 277 22.64 -12.06 5.39
N ALA A 278 22.84 -10.94 4.69
CA ALA A 278 22.53 -10.84 3.26
C ALA A 278 23.60 -10.06 2.51
N GLU A 279 24.08 -10.65 1.42
CA GLU A 279 24.91 -9.98 0.43
C GLU A 279 23.99 -9.32 -0.60
N VAL A 280 24.33 -8.10 -1.01
CA VAL A 280 23.51 -7.27 -1.90
C VAL A 280 24.33 -6.88 -3.11
N SER A 281 23.88 -7.28 -4.29
CA SER A 281 24.50 -6.88 -5.56
C SER A 281 23.48 -6.14 -6.42
N LEU A 282 23.91 -5.03 -7.05
CA LEU A 282 23.05 -4.19 -7.87
C LEU A 282 23.25 -4.57 -9.35
N GLN A 283 22.20 -5.05 -10.00
CA GLN A 283 22.21 -5.32 -11.43
C GLN A 283 21.41 -4.23 -12.15
N ARG A 284 22.08 -3.46 -13.02
CA ARG A 284 21.42 -2.53 -13.93
C ARG A 284 20.95 -3.32 -15.14
N TRP A 285 19.65 -3.30 -15.44
CA TRP A 285 19.17 -3.81 -16.72
C TRP A 285 19.43 -2.76 -17.78
N ALA A 286 20.49 -2.95 -18.56
CA ALA A 286 20.70 -2.17 -19.77
C ALA A 286 19.63 -2.56 -20.79
N SER A 287 18.90 -1.59 -21.32
CA SER A 287 17.96 -1.76 -22.44
C SER A 287 18.65 -2.14 -23.77
N HIS A 288 19.96 -2.36 -23.77
CA HIS A 288 20.73 -2.85 -24.91
C HIS A 288 21.03 -4.34 -24.73
N VAL A 289 20.04 -5.18 -25.04
CA VAL A 289 20.33 -6.54 -25.50
C VAL A 289 20.63 -6.40 -26.99
N LEU A 290 21.92 -6.36 -27.35
CA LEU A 290 22.34 -6.68 -28.70
C LEU A 290 21.98 -8.15 -28.92
N LEU A 291 20.93 -8.40 -29.71
CA LEU A 291 20.69 -9.68 -30.38
C LEU A 291 21.77 -9.92 -31.42
#